data_AF-A0A9P8HBJ5-F1
#
_entry.id   AF-A0A9P8HBJ5-F1
#
_cell.length_a   1.000
_cell.length_b   1.000
_cell.length_c   1.000
_cell.angle_alpha   90.00
_cell.angle_beta   90.00
_cell.angle_gamma   90.00
#
_symmetry.space_group_name_H-M   'P 1'
#
loop_
_entity.id
_entity.type
_entity.pdbx_description
1 polymer ?
#
loop_
_entity_poly.entity_id
_entity_poly.type
_entity_poly.pdbx_seq_one_letter_code
_entity_poly.pdbx_strand_id
1 'polypeptide(L)'
;MTQKKIIRNKVAVCGLGIAGIAAVKNLTEAGFDVTGFEASDAIGGLWHYTEDERTSCLSNTRALGRRDTFGFSDFPYAGGTS
;
A
#
# COMPACT_ATOMS: atom_id res chain seq x y z
N MET A 1 -5.76 1.31 41.18
CA MET A 1 -4.87 0.78 40.11
C MET A 1 -4.97 1.73 38.93
N THR A 2 -3.94 2.53 38.66
CA THR A 2 -3.97 3.53 37.60
C THR A 2 -3.48 2.89 36.30
N GLN A 3 -4.38 2.75 35.33
CA GLN A 3 -4.03 2.26 33.98
C GLN A 3 -3.07 3.26 33.32
N LYS A 4 -1.87 2.79 32.98
CA LYS A 4 -0.85 3.60 32.32
C LYS A 4 -1.24 3.72 30.84
N LYS A 5 -1.64 4.92 30.40
CA LYS A 5 -2.00 5.18 29.00
C LYS A 5 -0.79 4.90 28.11
N ILE A 6 -0.84 3.81 27.33
CA ILE A 6 0.18 3.51 26.32
C ILE A 6 0.01 4.55 25.21
N ILE A 7 0.96 5.47 25.10
CA ILE A 7 0.97 6.47 24.03
C ILE A 7 1.63 5.80 22.83
N ARG A 8 0.84 5.48 21.80
CA ARG A 8 1.37 5.05 20.51
C ARG A 8 1.73 6.30 19.71
N ASN A 9 2.91 6.30 19.10
CA ASN A 9 3.32 7.37 18.21
C ASN A 9 2.39 7.37 16.99
N LYS A 10 1.78 8.52 16.72
CA LYS A 10 0.86 8.69 15.59
C LYS A 10 1.64 8.96 14.32
N VAL A 11 1.32 8.24 13.25
CA VAL A 11 1.98 8.38 11.95
C VAL A 11 0.93 8.58 10.86
N ALA A 12 1.12 9.62 10.06
CA ALA A 12 0.32 9.86 8.86
C ALA A 12 1.10 9.37 7.63
N VAL A 13 0.47 8.56 6.78
CA VAL A 13 1.01 8.12 5.50
C VAL A 13 0.22 8.80 4.39
N CYS A 14 0.89 9.60 3.55
CA CYS A 14 0.27 10.31 2.44
C CYS A 14 0.51 9.55 1.12
N GLY A 15 -0.57 9.20 0.44
CA GLY A 15 -0.59 8.34 -0.74
C GLY A 15 -0.68 6.87 -0.37
N LEU A 16 -1.66 6.15 -0.93
CA LEU A 16 -1.91 4.72 -0.76
C LEU A 16 -1.69 3.95 -2.06
N GLY A 17 -0.63 4.29 -2.78
CA GLY A 17 -0.02 3.42 -3.79
C GLY A 17 0.73 2.24 -3.15
N ILE A 18 1.48 1.46 -3.95
CA ILE A 18 2.24 0.29 -3.47
C ILE A 18 3.12 0.64 -2.25
N ALA A 19 3.89 1.73 -2.33
CA ALA A 19 4.76 2.16 -1.24
C ALA A 19 3.97 2.59 0.01
N GLY A 20 2.84 3.27 -0.17
CA GLY A 20 1.98 3.72 0.92
C GLY A 20 1.35 2.57 1.68
N ILE A 21 0.80 1.58 0.96
CA ILE A 21 0.23 0.36 1.56
C ILE A 21 1.31 -0.41 2.32
N ALA A 22 2.51 -0.57 1.74
CA ALA A 22 3.64 -1.21 2.41
C ALA A 22 4.06 -0.47 3.69
N ALA A 23 4.09 0.87 3.66
CA ALA A 23 4.39 1.69 4.81
C ALA A 23 3.34 1.53 5.92
N VAL A 24 2.04 1.60 5.58
CA VAL A 24 0.94 1.39 6.54
C VAL A 24 1.07 0.04 7.21
N LYS A 25 1.28 -1.03 6.43
CA LYS A 25 1.46 -2.40 6.93
C LYS A 25 2.63 -2.49 7.90
N ASN A 26 3.83 -2.09 7.46
CA ASN A 26 5.05 -2.22 8.26
C ASN A 26 5.02 -1.35 9.53
N LEU A 27 4.48 -0.14 9.46
CA LEU A 27 4.35 0.75 10.62
C LEU A 27 3.29 0.21 11.61
N THR A 28 2.21 -0.37 11.11
CA THR A 28 1.19 -1.00 11.97
C THR A 28 1.79 -2.20 12.71
N GLU A 29 2.54 -3.07 12.01
CA GLU A 29 3.24 -4.20 12.63
C GLU A 29 4.32 -3.78 13.63
N ALA A 30 4.98 -2.65 13.41
CA ALA A 30 5.91 -2.05 14.35
C ALA A 30 5.24 -1.39 15.57
N GLY A 31 3.91 -1.37 15.64
CA GLY A 31 3.14 -0.91 16.81
C GLY A 31 2.78 0.57 16.83
N PHE A 32 2.91 1.27 15.70
CA PHE A 32 2.50 2.67 15.56
C PHE A 32 0.98 2.81 15.41
N ASP A 33 0.44 3.99 15.73
CA ASP A 33 -0.95 4.37 15.44
C ASP A 33 -0.97 5.07 14.08
N VAL A 34 -1.26 4.30 13.03
CA VAL A 34 -1.06 4.73 11.63
C VAL A 34 -2.38 5.13 10.99
N THR A 35 -2.39 6.28 10.30
CA THR A 35 -3.51 6.71 9.47
C THR A 35 -3.01 6.97 8.04
N GLY A 36 -3.62 6.28 7.08
CA GLY A 36 -3.36 6.47 5.65
C GLY A 36 -4.30 7.49 5.03
N PHE A 37 -3.79 8.34 4.15
CA PHE A 37 -4.56 9.31 3.37
C PHE A 37 -4.28 9.09 1.89
N GLU A 38 -5.34 9.02 1.08
CA GLU A 38 -5.27 8.95 -0.38
C GLU A 38 -6.13 10.08 -0.94
N ALA A 39 -5.64 10.72 -2.01
CA ALA A 39 -6.35 11.80 -2.68
C ALA A 39 -7.39 11.26 -3.68
N SER A 40 -7.16 10.07 -4.21
CA SER A 40 -8.09 9.35 -5.07
C SER A 40 -9.21 8.65 -4.26
N ASP A 41 -10.29 8.28 -4.95
CA ASP A 41 -11.39 7.50 -4.41
C ASP A 41 -11.04 6.01 -4.23
N ALA A 42 -9.85 5.59 -4.70
CA ALA A 42 -9.35 4.22 -4.59
C ALA A 42 -7.85 4.16 -4.28
N ILE A 43 -7.47 3.07 -3.61
CA ILE A 43 -6.06 2.73 -3.32
C ILE A 43 -5.42 1.97 -4.47
N GLY A 44 -4.08 1.93 -4.49
CA GLY A 44 -3.30 1.27 -5.54
C GLY A 44 -2.43 2.23 -6.36
N GLY A 45 -2.75 3.53 -6.30
CA GLY A 45 -2.00 4.59 -6.98
C GLY A 45 -1.92 4.30 -8.47
N LEU A 46 -0.69 4.19 -8.99
CA LEU A 46 -0.42 3.89 -10.39
C LEU A 46 -1.16 2.66 -10.94
N TRP A 47 -1.42 1.64 -10.11
CA TRP A 47 -2.05 0.39 -10.55
C TRP A 47 -3.57 0.39 -10.47
N HIS A 48 -4.18 1.45 -9.94
CA HIS A 48 -5.60 1.70 -10.07
C HIS A 48 -5.85 2.49 -11.36
N TYR A 49 -5.99 1.77 -12.48
CA TYR A 49 -6.21 2.42 -13.77
C TYR A 49 -7.55 3.16 -13.80
N THR A 50 -7.47 4.42 -14.21
CA THR A 50 -8.59 5.33 -14.42
C THR A 50 -8.41 6.02 -15.79
N GLU A 51 -9.51 6.44 -16.42
CA GLU A 51 -9.41 7.28 -17.63
C GLU A 51 -9.11 8.75 -17.32
N ASP A 52 -8.92 9.11 -16.05
CA ASP A 52 -8.56 10.46 -15.65
C ASP A 52 -7.05 10.74 -15.85
N GLU A 53 -6.67 12.02 -15.88
CA GLU A 53 -5.27 12.43 -16.06
C GLU A 53 -4.37 12.16 -14.84
N ARG A 54 -4.88 11.49 -13.80
CA ARG A 54 -4.14 11.27 -12.55
C ARG A 54 -3.21 10.07 -12.62
N THR A 55 -3.42 9.13 -13.55
CA THR A 55 -2.55 7.97 -13.73
C THR A 55 -1.84 8.02 -15.08
N SER A 56 -0.53 7.76 -15.09
CA SER A 56 0.25 7.66 -16.32
C SER A 56 0.14 6.28 -17.00
N CYS A 57 -0.62 5.37 -16.40
CA CYS A 57 -0.86 4.03 -16.90
C CYS A 57 -1.87 4.03 -18.03
N LEU A 58 -1.53 3.33 -19.11
CA LEU A 58 -2.49 2.93 -20.12
C LEU A 58 -3.21 1.65 -19.70
N SER A 59 -4.39 1.41 -20.27
CA SER A 59 -5.18 0.19 -20.04
C SER A 59 -4.44 -1.11 -20.35
N ASN A 60 -3.42 -1.06 -21.22
CA ASN A 60 -2.59 -2.20 -21.60
C ASN A 60 -1.25 -2.28 -20.83
N THR A 61 -1.04 -1.45 -19.81
CA THR A 61 0.19 -1.44 -19.02
C THR A 61 0.34 -2.77 -18.28
N ARG A 62 1.52 -3.39 -18.41
CA ARG A 62 1.86 -4.64 -17.73
C ARG A 62 3.10 -4.44 -16.88
N ALA A 63 3.11 -5.05 -15.69
CA ALA A 63 4.33 -5.13 -14.90
C ALA A 63 5.42 -5.85 -15.69
N LEU A 64 6.61 -5.22 -15.77
CA LEU A 64 7.79 -5.81 -16.41
C LEU A 64 8.50 -6.82 -15.49
N GLY A 65 8.23 -6.75 -14.19
CA GLY A 65 8.77 -7.66 -13.19
C GLY A 65 8.06 -9.01 -13.19
N ARG A 66 8.78 -10.05 -12.76
CA ARG A 66 8.19 -11.38 -12.59
C ARG A 66 7.29 -11.43 -11.36
N ARG A 67 6.25 -12.26 -11.40
CA ARG A 67 5.28 -12.40 -10.30
C ARG A 67 5.94 -12.86 -8.99
N ASP A 68 6.98 -13.69 -9.08
CA ASP A 68 7.70 -14.23 -7.91
C ASP A 68 8.52 -13.16 -7.17
N THR A 69 8.93 -12.08 -7.85
CA THR A 69 9.78 -11.04 -7.27
C THR A 69 9.07 -9.70 -7.03
N PHE A 70 7.93 -9.47 -7.69
CA PHE A 70 7.21 -8.18 -7.63
C PHE A 70 6.08 -8.14 -6.58
N GLY A 71 5.89 -9.22 -5.82
CA GLY A 71 4.91 -9.31 -4.73
C GLY A 71 5.44 -8.83 -3.39
N PHE A 72 4.57 -8.67 -2.39
CA PHE A 72 5.01 -8.47 -1.01
C PHE A 72 5.60 -9.78 -0.47
N SER A 73 6.67 -9.68 0.32
CA SER A 73 7.44 -10.83 0.80
C SER A 73 6.63 -11.84 1.61
N ASP A 74 5.56 -11.39 2.26
CA ASP A 74 4.64 -12.15 3.10
C ASP A 74 3.25 -12.32 2.48
N PHE A 75 3.05 -11.81 1.25
CA PHE A 75 1.83 -11.99 0.47
C PHE A 75 2.17 -12.34 -0.99
N PRO A 76 2.63 -13.58 -1.25
CA PRO A 76 2.99 -14.02 -2.59
C PRO A 76 1.75 -14.09 -3.49
N TYR A 77 1.94 -13.89 -4.79
CA TYR A 77 0.86 -14.07 -5.77
C TYR A 77 0.33 -15.51 -5.74
N ALA A 78 -1.01 -15.65 -5.83
CA ALA A 78 -1.64 -16.96 -5.96
C ALA A 78 -1.06 -17.71 -7.17
N GLY A 79 -0.67 -18.97 -6.96
CA GLY A 79 0.09 -19.78 -7.92
C GLY A 79 -0.63 -19.94 -9.25
N GLY A 80 -0.27 -19.08 -10.20
CA GLY A 80 -0.54 -19.22 -11.62
C GLY A 80 0.78 -19.07 -12.34
N THR A 81 1.29 -20.15 -12.91
CA THR A 81 2.42 -20.12 -13.84
C THR A 81 2.00 -19.30 -15.05
N SER A 82 2.61 -18.14 -15.24
CA SER A 82 2.75 -17.55 -16.58
C SER A 82 4.03 -18.02 -17.20
#